data_AF-A0A926VBL3-F1
#
_entry.id   AF-A0A926VBL3-F1
#
_cell.length_a   1.000
_cell.length_b   1.000
_cell.length_c   1.000
_cell.angle_alpha   90.00
_cell.angle_beta   90.00
_cell.angle_gamma   90.00
#
_symmetry.space_group_name_H-M   'P 1'
#
loop_
_entity.id
_entity.type
_entity.pdbx_description
1 polymer ?
#
loop_
_entity_poly.entity_id
_entity_poly.type
_entity_poly.pdbx_seq_one_letter_code
_entity_poly.pdbx_strand_id
1 'polypeptide(L)'
;MNNNSILYLANWEVDKLAKEPGFLIRPVEPQPLRLSKDSPLDGKWLAKNFKVNEVPLLLPTIGDLPMEFPWGRVGEILPTSDNSLHLAIASIDVEKLNQISLEVVQMTGINFQTSTIPYSDRLYIEIQKTSPEIKLDSWMWIIKTVPISPFN
;
A
#
# COMPACT_ATOMS: atom_id res chain seq x y z
N MET A 1 15.30 -2.91 20.59
CA MET A 1 16.06 -1.97 19.74
C MET A 1 15.19 -1.71 18.52
N ASN A 2 14.30 -0.69 18.60
CA ASN A 2 13.44 -0.31 17.48
C ASN A 2 14.19 0.73 16.65
N ASN A 3 14.91 0.27 15.64
CA ASN A 3 15.24 1.14 14.51
C ASN A 3 13.97 1.24 13.65
N ASN A 4 13.02 2.09 14.06
CA ASN A 4 11.99 2.59 13.15
C ASN A 4 12.71 3.55 12.20
N SER A 5 13.50 2.99 11.29
CA SER A 5 14.06 3.72 10.17
C SER A 5 12.88 4.08 9.29
N ILE A 6 12.44 5.33 9.38
CA ILE A 6 11.46 5.91 8.46
C ILE A 6 11.96 5.60 7.06
N LEU A 7 11.21 4.80 6.31
CA LEU A 7 11.56 4.49 4.94
C LEU A 7 11.26 5.73 4.09
N TYR A 8 12.11 6.03 3.12
CA TYR A 8 11.86 7.09 2.16
C TYR A 8 11.24 6.50 0.90
N LEU A 9 10.41 7.29 0.20
CA LEU A 9 9.99 6.94 -1.15
C LEU A 9 11.18 6.84 -2.11
N ALA A 10 11.04 6.01 -3.14
CA ALA A 10 12.00 5.99 -4.23
C ALA A 10 11.81 7.23 -5.12
N ASN A 11 12.89 7.74 -5.72
CA ASN A 11 12.84 8.98 -6.52
C ASN A 11 11.78 8.94 -7.63
N TRP A 12 11.57 7.79 -8.29
CA TRP A 12 10.57 7.66 -9.34
C TRP A 12 9.13 7.82 -8.83
N GLU A 13 8.85 7.48 -7.57
CA GLU A 13 7.54 7.68 -6.97
C GLU A 13 7.32 9.13 -6.57
N VAL A 14 8.39 9.79 -6.10
CA VAL A 14 8.36 11.24 -5.86
C VAL A 14 8.05 11.96 -7.16
N ASP A 15 8.75 11.63 -8.25
CA ASP A 15 8.50 12.20 -9.59
C ASP A 15 7.08 11.92 -10.10
N LYS A 16 6.55 10.72 -9.82
CA LYS A 16 5.18 10.34 -10.17
C LYS A 16 4.17 11.17 -9.39
N LEU A 17 4.29 11.22 -8.06
CA LEU A 17 3.36 11.94 -7.19
C LEU A 17 3.44 13.46 -7.35
N ALA A 18 4.58 13.99 -7.80
CA ALA A 18 4.69 15.40 -8.18
C ALA A 18 3.81 15.76 -9.38
N LYS A 19 3.58 14.81 -10.30
CA LYS A 19 2.76 15.01 -11.51
C LYS A 19 1.29 14.66 -11.26
N GLU A 20 1.06 13.56 -10.55
CA GLU A 20 -0.27 12.99 -10.29
C GLU A 20 -0.37 12.55 -8.83
N PRO A 21 -0.56 13.51 -7.89
CA PRO A 21 -0.72 13.18 -6.48
C PRO A 21 -2.05 12.47 -6.27
N GLY A 22 -2.06 11.44 -5.42
CA GLY A 22 -3.28 10.73 -5.11
C GLY A 22 -3.03 9.44 -4.36
N PHE A 23 -2.48 8.43 -5.04
CA PHE A 23 -2.33 7.10 -4.47
C PHE A 23 -1.00 6.43 -4.81
N LEU A 24 -0.45 5.74 -3.81
CA LEU A 24 0.63 4.77 -3.97
C LEU A 24 0.13 3.38 -3.58
N ILE A 25 0.60 2.39 -4.31
CA ILE A 25 0.41 0.98 -3.97
C ILE A 25 1.81 0.40 -3.78
N ARG A 26 2.08 -0.15 -2.59
CA ARG A 26 3.37 -0.75 -2.26
C ARG A 26 3.20 -2.12 -1.64
N PRO A 27 4.11 -3.07 -1.86
CA PRO A 27 4.07 -4.34 -1.16
C PRO A 27 4.18 -4.14 0.35
N VAL A 28 3.46 -4.98 1.09
CA VAL A 28 3.67 -5.10 2.53
C VAL A 28 4.89 -5.98 2.78
N GLU A 29 5.88 -5.46 3.51
CA GLU A 29 7.10 -6.22 3.82
C GLU A 29 7.29 -6.36 5.34
N PRO A 30 7.57 -7.57 5.85
CA PRO A 30 7.54 -8.86 5.15
C PRO A 30 6.11 -9.32 4.83
N GLN A 31 5.95 -10.09 3.75
CA GLN A 31 4.70 -10.79 3.44
C GLN A 31 4.43 -11.91 4.48
N PRO A 32 3.19 -12.11 4.94
CA PRO A 32 2.87 -13.26 5.78
C PRO A 32 3.14 -14.57 5.01
N LEU A 33 3.83 -15.50 5.67
CA LEU A 33 4.20 -16.79 5.11
C LEU A 33 3.00 -17.75 4.96
N ARG A 34 1.90 -17.45 5.65
CA ARG A 34 0.63 -18.23 5.68
C ARG A 34 0.84 -19.68 6.14
N LEU A 35 1.84 -19.94 6.97
CA LEU A 35 2.23 -21.29 7.35
C LEU A 35 1.39 -21.79 8.54
N SER A 36 1.23 -20.99 9.60
CA SER A 36 0.37 -21.34 10.72
C SER A 36 0.05 -20.13 11.59
N LYS A 37 -0.98 -20.24 12.45
CA LYS A 37 -1.27 -19.22 13.47
C LYS A 37 -0.18 -19.11 14.55
N ASP A 38 0.77 -20.04 14.59
CA ASP A 38 1.88 -20.06 15.55
C ASP A 38 3.11 -19.31 15.02
N SER A 39 3.16 -19.01 13.72
CA SER A 39 4.19 -18.14 13.15
C SER A 39 3.97 -16.72 13.68
N PRO A 40 4.99 -16.03 14.24
CA PRO A 40 4.81 -14.71 14.85
C PRO A 40 4.21 -13.67 13.91
N LEU A 41 4.49 -13.76 12.60
CA LEU A 41 3.93 -12.89 11.58
C LEU A 41 2.54 -13.39 11.17
N ASP A 42 2.38 -14.67 10.85
CA ASP A 42 1.10 -15.21 10.39
C ASP A 42 0.04 -15.20 11.49
N GLY A 43 0.38 -15.56 12.72
CA GLY A 43 -0.48 -15.46 13.90
C GLY A 43 -0.95 -14.04 14.13
N LYS A 44 -0.09 -13.05 13.92
CA LYS A 44 -0.42 -11.63 14.00
C LYS A 44 -1.36 -11.17 12.87
N TRP A 45 -1.21 -11.70 11.66
CA TRP A 45 -2.07 -11.43 10.49
C TRP A 45 -3.40 -12.23 10.50
N LEU A 46 -3.41 -13.42 11.10
CA LEU A 46 -4.50 -14.39 11.12
C LEU A 46 -5.24 -14.47 12.49
N ALA A 47 -4.80 -13.70 13.50
CA ALA A 47 -5.36 -13.72 14.86
C ALA A 47 -6.78 -13.17 14.93
N LYS A 48 -7.20 -12.32 13.99
CA LYS A 48 -8.59 -11.87 13.94
C LYS A 48 -9.42 -12.85 13.11
N ASN A 49 -10.46 -13.41 13.74
CA ASN A 49 -11.54 -14.02 12.99
C ASN A 49 -12.24 -12.91 12.20
N PHE A 50 -11.96 -12.80 10.91
CA PHE A 50 -12.66 -11.91 9.98
C PHE A 50 -14.06 -12.47 9.67
N LYS A 51 -14.83 -12.80 10.71
CA LYS A 51 -16.19 -13.32 10.61
C LYS A 51 -17.06 -12.65 11.65
N VAL A 52 -18.15 -12.03 11.21
CA VAL A 52 -19.28 -11.65 12.06
C VAL A 52 -20.45 -12.50 11.59
N ASN A 53 -21.02 -13.33 12.46
CA ASN A 53 -22.12 -14.25 12.13
C ASN A 53 -21.85 -15.13 10.89
N GLU A 54 -20.66 -15.73 10.82
CA GLU A 54 -20.19 -16.56 9.68
C GLU A 54 -19.99 -15.84 8.34
N VAL A 55 -20.29 -14.55 8.25
CA VAL A 55 -20.04 -13.73 7.06
C VAL A 55 -18.60 -13.21 7.10
N PRO A 56 -17.77 -13.46 6.07
CA PRO A 56 -16.44 -12.89 5.96
C PRO A 56 -16.53 -11.35 5.99
N LEU A 57 -15.89 -10.71 6.98
CA LEU A 57 -15.72 -9.26 6.94
C LEU A 57 -14.79 -8.91 5.77
N LEU A 58 -15.27 -8.06 4.88
CA LEU A 58 -14.52 -7.50 3.76
C LEU A 58 -13.37 -6.64 4.31
N LEU A 59 -12.14 -7.14 4.12
CA LEU A 59 -10.84 -6.49 4.22
C LEU A 59 -10.45 -5.90 5.60
N PRO A 60 -9.25 -6.21 6.13
CA PRO A 60 -8.76 -5.60 7.37
C PRO A 60 -8.53 -4.09 7.20
N THR A 61 -8.88 -3.28 8.20
CA THR A 61 -8.42 -1.89 8.28
C THR A 61 -6.98 -1.84 8.82
N ILE A 62 -6.23 -0.76 8.62
CA ILE A 62 -4.87 -0.66 9.16
C ILE A 62 -4.79 -0.80 10.69
N GLY A 63 -5.85 -0.41 11.42
CA GLY A 63 -5.94 -0.62 12.87
C GLY A 63 -6.07 -2.10 13.28
N ASP A 64 -6.33 -2.98 12.31
CA ASP A 64 -6.38 -4.43 12.49
C ASP A 64 -5.05 -5.12 12.18
N LEU A 65 -4.09 -4.38 11.61
CA LEU A 65 -2.80 -4.94 11.24
C LEU A 65 -1.82 -4.92 12.40
N PRO A 66 -1.01 -5.97 12.54
CA PRO A 66 -0.07 -6.12 13.63
C PRO A 66 1.29 -5.43 13.36
N MET A 67 1.37 -4.61 12.31
CA MET A 67 2.59 -3.96 11.84
C MET A 67 2.33 -2.47 11.67
N GLU A 68 3.31 -1.67 12.09
CA GLU A 68 3.30 -0.24 11.84
C GLU A 68 3.58 0.04 10.36
N PHE A 69 2.87 1.00 9.78
CA PHE A 69 3.17 1.51 8.45
C PHE A 69 4.53 2.22 8.48
N PRO A 70 5.51 1.81 7.65
CA PRO A 70 6.90 2.23 7.84
C PRO A 70 7.19 3.66 7.33
N TRP A 71 6.21 4.31 6.68
CA TRP A 71 6.32 5.68 6.18
C TRP A 71 5.56 6.70 7.04
N GLY A 72 5.10 6.33 8.25
CA GLY A 72 4.50 7.25 9.22
C GLY A 72 3.05 6.93 9.58
N ARG A 73 2.25 7.97 9.86
CA ARG A 73 0.84 7.86 10.26
C ARG A 73 -0.04 8.78 9.44
N VAL A 74 -1.34 8.49 9.42
CA VAL A 74 -2.34 9.40 8.83
C VAL A 74 -2.22 10.79 9.47
N GLY A 75 -2.16 11.82 8.64
CA GLY A 75 -1.93 13.22 9.03
C GLY A 75 -0.47 13.65 9.05
N GLU A 76 0.49 12.71 9.02
CA GLU A 76 1.92 13.04 8.92
C GLU A 76 2.33 13.30 7.48
N ILE A 77 3.44 14.01 7.31
CA ILE A 77 4.06 14.24 6.00
C ILE A 77 4.75 12.95 5.58
N LEU A 78 4.42 12.48 4.38
CA LEU A 78 5.07 11.32 3.80
C LEU A 78 6.57 11.63 3.58
N PRO A 79 7.48 10.83 4.14
CA PRO A 79 8.92 11.04 4.03
C PRO A 79 9.40 10.84 2.59
N THR A 80 9.79 11.94 1.94
CA THR A 80 10.44 11.95 0.63
C THR A 80 11.92 12.30 0.78
N SER A 81 12.75 11.78 -0.11
CA SER A 81 14.17 12.18 -0.18
C SER A 81 14.35 13.60 -0.70
N ASP A 82 13.32 14.16 -1.34
CA ASP A 82 13.27 15.49 -1.92
C ASP A 82 12.18 16.34 -1.23
N ASN A 83 12.58 17.49 -0.68
CA ASN A 83 11.70 18.45 0.00
C ASN A 83 10.87 19.30 -0.98
N SER A 84 11.01 19.12 -2.29
CA SER A 84 10.20 19.81 -3.30
C SER A 84 8.71 19.42 -3.27
N LEU A 85 8.40 18.25 -2.69
CA LEU A 85 7.06 17.68 -2.65
C LEU A 85 6.64 17.38 -1.20
N HIS A 86 5.67 18.13 -0.69
CA HIS A 86 5.07 17.88 0.62
C HIS A 86 3.72 17.20 0.45
N LEU A 87 3.62 15.94 0.84
CA LEU A 87 2.38 15.18 0.80
C LEU A 87 1.98 14.78 2.22
N ALA A 88 0.73 15.03 2.61
CA ALA A 88 0.18 14.44 3.82
C ALA A 88 -0.36 13.04 3.51
N ILE A 89 -0.18 12.11 4.43
CA ILE A 89 -0.84 10.81 4.40
C ILE A 89 -2.31 11.02 4.79
N ALA A 90 -3.22 10.83 3.85
CA ALA A 90 -4.66 11.03 4.08
C ALA A 90 -5.36 9.75 4.55
N SER A 91 -4.97 8.59 4.01
CA SER A 91 -5.43 7.28 4.48
C SER A 91 -4.38 6.22 4.17
N ILE A 92 -4.43 5.12 4.92
CA ILE A 92 -3.63 3.93 4.69
C ILE A 92 -4.55 2.74 4.83
N ASP A 93 -4.65 1.95 3.77
CA ASP A 93 -5.47 0.75 3.67
C ASP A 93 -4.59 -0.44 3.27
N VAL A 94 -5.09 -1.67 3.46
CA VAL A 94 -4.38 -2.89 3.07
C VAL A 94 -5.32 -3.89 2.40
N GLU A 95 -4.91 -4.31 1.21
CA GLU A 95 -5.66 -5.24 0.40
C GLU A 95 -4.74 -6.25 -0.27
N LYS A 96 -5.28 -7.39 -0.71
CA LYS A 96 -4.52 -8.26 -1.61
C LYS A 96 -4.47 -7.65 -2.99
N LEU A 97 -3.36 -7.83 -3.69
CA LEU A 97 -3.14 -7.26 -5.02
C LEU A 97 -4.25 -7.60 -6.02
N ASN A 98 -4.73 -8.84 -6.03
CA ASN A 98 -5.85 -9.28 -6.89
C ASN A 98 -7.24 -8.83 -6.43
N GLN A 99 -7.35 -8.13 -5.30
CA GLN A 99 -8.60 -7.59 -4.77
C GLN A 99 -8.71 -6.07 -4.93
N ILE A 100 -7.60 -5.38 -5.25
CA ILE A 100 -7.58 -3.92 -5.44
C ILE A 100 -8.54 -3.55 -6.58
N SER A 101 -9.49 -2.67 -6.29
CA SER A 101 -10.51 -2.26 -7.26
C SER A 101 -9.92 -1.40 -8.40
N LEU A 102 -10.53 -1.48 -9.59
CA LEU A 102 -10.17 -0.65 -10.75
C LEU A 102 -10.12 0.85 -10.41
N GLU A 103 -11.06 1.34 -9.60
CA GLU A 103 -11.12 2.74 -9.19
C GLU A 103 -9.85 3.16 -8.45
N VAL A 104 -9.42 2.38 -7.45
CA VAL A 104 -8.16 2.64 -6.72
C VAL A 104 -6.97 2.64 -7.68
N VAL A 105 -6.93 1.68 -8.62
CA VAL A 105 -5.81 1.64 -9.57
C VAL A 105 -5.80 2.85 -10.50
N GLN A 106 -6.96 3.30 -10.98
CA GLN A 106 -7.07 4.52 -11.79
C GLN A 106 -6.60 5.76 -11.02
N MET A 107 -6.90 5.83 -9.71
CA MET A 107 -6.45 6.94 -8.86
C MET A 107 -4.94 6.95 -8.59
N THR A 108 -4.22 5.86 -8.92
CA THR A 108 -2.74 5.89 -8.92
C THR A 108 -2.14 6.56 -10.15
N GLY A 109 -2.93 6.99 -11.13
CA GLY A 109 -2.42 7.58 -12.38
C GLY A 109 -1.94 6.57 -13.43
N ILE A 110 -2.03 5.26 -13.14
CA ILE A 110 -1.75 4.24 -14.15
C ILE A 110 -2.88 4.28 -15.18
N ASN A 111 -2.57 4.70 -16.42
CA ASN A 111 -3.57 4.79 -17.47
C ASN A 111 -3.84 3.40 -18.10
N PHE A 112 -5.07 2.90 -17.94
CA PHE A 112 -5.52 1.61 -18.47
C PHE A 112 -6.37 1.72 -19.76
N GLN A 113 -6.63 2.92 -20.27
CA GLN A 113 -7.67 3.20 -21.27
C GLN A 113 -7.43 2.56 -22.65
N THR A 114 -6.27 1.96 -22.91
CA THR A 114 -5.91 1.37 -24.22
C THR A 114 -5.52 -0.11 -24.14
N SER A 115 -5.88 -0.78 -23.05
CA SER A 115 -5.42 -2.14 -22.77
C SER A 115 -6.46 -3.22 -23.06
N THR A 116 -6.08 -4.26 -23.81
CA THR A 116 -6.78 -5.55 -23.84
C THR A 116 -6.49 -6.42 -22.60
N ILE A 117 -5.47 -6.05 -21.83
CA ILE A 117 -5.03 -6.74 -20.61
C ILE A 117 -5.85 -6.22 -19.42
N PRO A 118 -6.39 -7.11 -18.55
CA PRO A 118 -7.05 -6.72 -17.30
C PRO A 118 -6.20 -5.76 -16.45
N TYR A 119 -6.86 -4.82 -15.77
CA TYR A 119 -6.16 -3.82 -14.94
C TYR A 119 -5.32 -4.46 -13.83
N SER A 120 -5.79 -5.57 -13.25
CA SER A 120 -5.10 -6.33 -12.21
C SER A 120 -3.75 -6.86 -12.69
N ASP A 121 -3.70 -7.35 -13.92
CA ASP A 121 -2.48 -7.93 -14.51
C ASP A 121 -1.48 -6.83 -14.85
N ARG A 122 -1.96 -5.66 -15.29
CA ARG A 122 -1.09 -4.50 -15.49
C ARG A 122 -0.55 -3.92 -14.21
N LEU A 123 -1.38 -3.79 -13.17
CA LEU A 123 -0.91 -3.37 -11.85
C LEU A 123 0.14 -4.37 -11.33
N TYR A 124 -0.11 -5.67 -11.48
CA TYR A 124 0.85 -6.71 -11.14
C TYR A 124 2.19 -6.55 -11.87
N ILE A 125 2.16 -6.39 -13.20
CA ILE A 125 3.37 -6.15 -14.00
C ILE A 125 4.13 -4.89 -13.52
N GLU A 126 3.41 -3.81 -13.19
CA GLU A 126 4.03 -2.58 -12.70
C GLU A 126 4.75 -2.79 -11.36
N ILE A 127 4.09 -3.48 -10.42
CA ILE A 127 4.69 -3.82 -9.12
C ILE A 127 5.91 -4.73 -9.31
N GLN A 128 5.84 -5.72 -10.20
CA GLN A 128 6.94 -6.65 -10.46
C GLN A 128 8.21 -6.00 -11.01
N LYS A 129 8.13 -4.80 -11.63
CA LYS A 129 9.33 -4.06 -12.05
C LYS A 129 10.24 -3.69 -10.88
N THR A 130 9.66 -3.54 -9.69
CA THR A 130 10.38 -3.12 -8.48
C THR A 130 10.43 -4.19 -7.39
N SER A 131 9.43 -5.10 -7.38
CA SER A 131 9.29 -6.18 -6.39
C SER A 131 8.92 -7.49 -7.10
N PRO A 132 9.88 -8.15 -7.76
CA PRO A 132 9.62 -9.32 -8.62
C PRO A 132 9.09 -10.55 -7.87
N GLU A 133 9.36 -10.66 -6.56
CA GLU A 133 8.91 -11.73 -5.67
C GLU A 133 7.42 -11.66 -5.31
N ILE A 134 6.76 -10.54 -5.61
CA ILE A 134 5.35 -10.33 -5.34
C ILE A 134 4.49 -11.20 -6.26
N LYS A 135 3.47 -11.81 -5.65
CA LYS A 135 2.44 -12.64 -6.29
C LYS A 135 1.09 -11.93 -6.27
N LEU A 136 0.15 -12.34 -7.12
CA LEU A 136 -1.20 -11.78 -7.20
C LEU A 136 -1.99 -11.82 -5.88
N ASP A 137 -1.70 -12.76 -4.99
CA ASP A 137 -2.36 -12.86 -3.70
C ASP A 137 -1.62 -12.10 -2.58
N SER A 138 -0.52 -11.41 -2.87
CA SER A 138 0.29 -10.68 -1.88
C SER A 138 -0.46 -9.47 -1.32
N TRP A 139 -0.13 -9.10 -0.09
CA TRP A 139 -0.70 -7.95 0.58
C TRP A 139 0.01 -6.67 0.17
N MET A 140 -0.78 -5.63 -0.05
CA MET A 140 -0.33 -4.33 -0.54
C MET A 140 -0.82 -3.24 0.41
N TRP A 141 0.06 -2.29 0.73
CA TRP A 141 -0.32 -0.99 1.26
C TRP A 141 -0.96 -0.17 0.15
N ILE A 142 -2.13 0.40 0.42
CA ILE A 142 -2.78 1.41 -0.41
C ILE A 142 -2.69 2.72 0.38
N ILE A 143 -1.93 3.66 -0.15
CA ILE A 143 -1.56 4.88 0.57
C ILE A 143 -2.16 6.05 -0.19
N LYS A 144 -3.14 6.70 0.42
CA LYS A 144 -3.69 7.94 -0.13
C LYS A 144 -2.87 9.11 0.36
N THR A 145 -2.41 9.92 -0.58
CA THR A 145 -1.64 11.13 -0.31
C THR A 145 -2.40 12.35 -0.83
N VAL A 146 -2.25 13.47 -0.13
CA VAL A 146 -2.77 14.76 -0.59
C VAL A 146 -1.64 15.79 -0.58
N PRO A 147 -1.53 16.62 -1.62
CA PRO A 147 -0.53 17.67 -1.63
C PRO A 147 -0.81 18.68 -0.52
N ILE A 148 0.21 18.96 0.27
CA ILE A 148 0.25 20.10 1.14
C ILE A 148 0.77 21.22 0.25
N SER A 149 -0.12 22.08 -0.24
CA SER A 149 0.32 23.30 -0.92
C SER A 149 1.33 24.03 -0.04
N PRO A 150 2.34 24.70 -0.61
CA PRO A 150 3.22 25.51 0.21
C PRO A 150 2.36 26.54 0.96
N PHE A 151 2.56 26.66 2.26
CA PHE A 151 2.41 27.97 2.88
C PHE A 151 3.53 28.81 2.25
N ASN A 152 3.12 29.85 1.52
CA ASN A 152 3.96 30.81 0.79
C ASN A 152 5.34 31.06 1.42
#